data_AF-A0A351SSW3-F1
#
_entry.id   AF-A0A351SSW3-F1
#
_cell.length_a   1.000
_cell.length_b   1.000
_cell.length_c   1.000
_cell.angle_alpha   90.00
_cell.angle_beta   90.00
_cell.angle_gamma   90.00
#
_symmetry.space_group_name_H-M   'P 1'
#
loop_
_entity.id
_entity.type
_entity.pdbx_description
1 polymer ?
#
loop_
_entity_poly.entity_id
_entity_poly.type
_entity_poly.pdbx_seq_one_letter_code
_entity_poly.pdbx_strand_id
1 'polypeptide(L)' 'MEQQLNSVYVIISDKELLRDTDEEAHKQFVKLTRELHQEILQSSLVTKDFSLRFSCVDPQQGRKRLATCTRYLIKS' A
#
# COMPACT_ATOMS: atom_id res chain seq x y z
N MET A 1 27.57 13.13 -1.86
CA MET A 1 26.52 12.87 -2.85
C MET A 1 25.23 12.68 -2.06
N GLU A 2 24.40 13.70 -1.97
CA GLU A 2 23.14 13.63 -1.21
C GLU A 2 22.19 12.66 -1.93
N GLN A 3 21.63 11.69 -1.19
CA GLN A 3 20.61 10.80 -1.73
C GLN A 3 19.31 11.58 -1.88
N GLN A 4 18.98 11.96 -3.11
CA GLN A 4 17.71 12.60 -3.41
C GLN A 4 16.61 11.54 -3.39
N LEU A 5 15.63 11.69 -2.48
CA LEU A 5 14.48 10.82 -2.41
C LEU A 5 13.58 11.08 -3.63
N ASN A 6 13.61 10.20 -4.62
CA ASN A 6 12.86 10.37 -5.87
C ASN A 6 11.59 9.50 -5.94
N SER A 7 11.32 8.70 -4.89
CA SER A 7 10.19 7.77 -4.91
C SER A 7 9.66 7.43 -3.52
N VAL A 8 8.35 7.20 -3.46
CA VAL A 8 7.63 6.70 -2.28
C VAL A 8 7.07 5.31 -2.61
N TYR A 9 7.26 4.35 -1.70
CA TYR A 9 6.68 3.01 -1.80
C TYR A 9 5.64 2.84 -0.71
N VAL A 10 4.41 2.47 -1.09
CA VAL A 10 3.32 2.17 -0.17
C VAL A 10 3.01 0.69 -0.27
N ILE A 11 3.21 -0.02 0.84
CA ILE A 11 2.92 -1.45 0.95
C ILE A 11 1.65 -1.62 1.79
N ILE A 12 0.62 -2.20 1.17
CA ILE A 12 -0.65 -2.52 1.82
C ILE A 12 -0.73 -4.03 1.93
N SER A 13 -0.68 -4.56 3.15
CA SER A 13 -0.94 -5.99 3.38
C SER A 13 -2.44 -6.24 3.29
N ASP A 14 -2.83 -7.20 2.47
CA ASP A 14 -4.23 -7.57 2.31
C ASP A 14 -4.75 -8.14 3.63
N LYS A 15 -5.94 -7.67 4.00
CA LYS A 15 -6.66 -8.06 5.21
C LYS A 15 -7.86 -8.94 4.86
N GLU A 16 -7.73 -9.80 3.85
CA GLU A 16 -8.84 -10.65 3.39
C GLU A 16 -9.47 -11.47 4.53
N LEU A 17 -8.65 -12.01 5.43
CA LEU A 17 -9.11 -12.72 6.62
C LEU A 17 -9.91 -11.84 7.59
N LEU A 18 -9.69 -10.52 7.59
CA LEU A 18 -10.46 -9.58 8.40
C LEU A 18 -11.91 -9.54 7.92
N ARG A 19 -12.17 -9.70 6.62
CA ARG A 19 -13.54 -9.70 6.09
C ARG A 19 -14.42 -10.78 6.72
N ASP A 20 -13.84 -11.96 6.93
CA ASP A 20 -14.57 -13.12 7.46
C ASP A 20 -14.77 -13.04 8.98
N THR A 21 -13.92 -12.28 9.68
CA THR A 21 -14.00 -12.11 11.14
C THR A 21 -14.70 -10.82 11.58
N ASP A 22 -14.56 -9.74 10.80
CA ASP A 22 -15.07 -8.40 11.07
C ASP A 22 -15.20 -7.62 9.76
N GLU A 23 -16.37 -7.73 9.14
CA GLU A 23 -16.67 -7.11 7.85
C GLU A 23 -16.56 -5.58 7.90
N GLU A 24 -16.93 -4.94 9.02
CA GLU A 24 -16.92 -3.49 9.14
C GLU A 24 -15.48 -2.97 9.26
N ALA A 25 -14.64 -3.63 10.05
CA ALA A 25 -13.21 -3.31 10.11
C ALA A 25 -12.54 -3.50 8.74
N HIS A 26 -12.92 -4.52 7.98
CA HIS A 26 -12.45 -4.71 6.60
C HIS A 26 -12.91 -3.57 5.67
N LYS A 27 -14.18 -3.14 5.74
CA LYS A 27 -14.68 -1.99 4.96
C LYS A 27 -13.92 -0.70 5.29
N GLN A 28 -13.70 -0.44 6.57
CA GLN A 28 -12.92 0.73 7.01
C GLN A 28 -11.48 0.66 6.53
N PHE A 29 -10.84 -0.51 6.57
CA PHE A 29 -9.51 -0.71 6.02
C PHE A 29 -9.45 -0.39 4.51
N VAL A 30 -10.38 -0.94 3.73
CA VAL A 30 -10.45 -0.65 2.28
C VAL A 30 -10.67 0.85 2.03
N LYS A 31 -11.55 1.50 2.80
CA LYS A 31 -11.79 2.94 2.71
C LYS A 31 -10.50 3.74 2.99
N LEU A 32 -9.81 3.45 4.09
CA LEU A 32 -8.55 4.11 4.47
C LEU A 32 -7.47 3.95 3.39
N THR A 33 -7.31 2.76 2.82
CA THR A 33 -6.32 2.54 1.76
C THR A 33 -6.62 3.35 0.49
N ARG A 34 -7.92 3.51 0.17
CA ARG A 34 -8.36 4.32 -0.96
C ARG A 34 -8.16 5.81 -0.70
N GLU A 35 -8.50 6.29 0.49
CA GLU A 35 -8.29 7.69 0.90
C GLU A 35 -6.80 8.04 0.87
N LEU A 36 -5.94 7.21 1.45
CA LEU A 36 -4.48 7.38 1.36
C LEU A 36 -3.98 7.46 -0.09
N HIS A 37 -4.47 6.58 -0.97
CA HIS A 37 -4.11 6.62 -2.39
C HIS A 37 -4.51 7.95 -3.05
N GLN A 38 -5.71 8.44 -2.74
CA GLN A 38 -6.20 9.70 -3.28
C GLN A 38 -5.42 10.90 -2.73
N GLU A 39 -5.13 10.93 -1.44
CA GLU A 39 -4.33 11.99 -0.82
C GLU A 39 -2.93 12.07 -1.45
N ILE A 40 -2.29 10.93 -1.67
CA ILE A 40 -0.99 10.87 -2.36
C ILE A 40 -1.12 11.44 -3.77
N LEU A 41 -2.13 11.03 -4.54
CA LEU A 41 -2.33 11.50 -5.92
C LEU A 41 -2.78 12.97 -6.02
N GLN A 42 -3.41 13.53 -4.99
CA GLN A 42 -3.76 14.95 -4.93
C GLN A 42 -2.52 15.84 -4.78
N SER A 43 -1.41 15.30 -4.27
CA SER A 43 -0.13 16.00 -4.32
C SER A 43 0.33 16.13 -5.78
N SER A 44 0.43 17.37 -6.27
CA SER A 44 0.94 17.67 -7.62
C SER A 44 2.39 17.21 -7.85
N LEU A 45 3.09 16.90 -6.76
CA LEU A 45 4.48 16.51 -6.71
C LEU A 45 4.71 15.03 -6.97
N VAL A 46 3.67 14.19 -7.10
CA VAL A 46 3.88 12.76 -7.29
C VAL A 46 3.09 12.19 -8.47
N THR A 47 3.57 11.08 -9.01
CA THR A 47 2.84 10.31 -10.03
C THR A 47 3.02 8.83 -9.76
N LYS A 48 1.91 8.09 -9.85
CA LYS A 48 1.95 6.63 -9.72
C LYS A 48 2.79 6.05 -10.85
N ASP A 49 3.75 5.22 -10.48
CA ASP A 49 4.65 4.55 -11.41
C ASP A 49 4.10 3.15 -11.73
N PHE A 50 4.05 2.29 -10.71
CA PHE A 50 3.50 0.95 -10.83
C PHE A 50 2.77 0.53 -9.57
N SER A 51 1.97 -0.53 -9.71
CA SER A 51 1.40 -1.27 -8.60
C SER A 51 1.58 -2.76 -8.85
N LEU A 52 2.15 -3.47 -7.88
CA LEU A 52 2.46 -4.89 -7.96
C LEU A 52 1.83 -5.61 -6.77
N ARG A 53 1.04 -6.64 -7.08
CA ARG A 53 0.57 -7.61 -6.09
C ARG A 53 1.63 -8.70 -5.90
N PHE A 54 1.93 -9.02 -4.64
CA PHE A 54 2.90 -10.05 -4.28
C PHE A 54 2.43 -10.80 -3.04
N SER A 55 2.91 -12.04 -2.88
CA SER A 55 2.75 -12.79 -1.64
C SER A 55 4.05 -12.72 -0.85
N CYS A 56 3.98 -12.36 0.43
CA CYS A 56 5.09 -12.45 1.36
C CYS A 56 4.79 -13.48 2.45
N VAL A 57 5.84 -14.03 3.06
CA VAL A 57 5.70 -14.84 4.26
C VAL A 57 5.98 -13.93 5.43
N ASP A 58 5.03 -13.85 6.37
CA ASP A 58 5.26 -13.20 7.65
C ASP A 58 6.38 -13.96 8.37
N PRO A 59 7.57 -13.35 8.59
CA PRO A 59 8.70 -14.06 9.15
C PRO A 59 8.48 -14.49 10.61
N GLN A 60 7.53 -13.89 11.32
CA GLN A 60 7.21 -14.26 12.70
C GLN A 60 6.16 -15.36 12.78
N GLN A 61 5.17 -15.35 11.87
CA GLN A 61 4.04 -16.29 11.93
C GLN A 61 4.14 -17.43 10.91
N GLY A 62 5.06 -17.37 9.96
CA GLY A 62 5.17 -18.31 8.84
C GLY A 62 3.97 -18.27 7.88
N ARG A 63 3.04 -17.31 8.08
CA ARG A 63 1.80 -17.21 7.31
C ARG A 63 2.07 -16.48 6.00
N LYS A 64 1.61 -17.08 4.89
CA LYS A 64 1.55 -16.37 3.61
C LYS A 64 0.53 -15.23 3.73
N ARG A 65 0.93 -14.04 3.32
CA ARG A 65 0.10 -12.84 3.23
C ARG A 65 0.18 -12.31 1.81
N LEU A 66 -0.96 -11.90 1.28
CA LEU A 66 -1.00 -11.11 0.06
C LEU A 66 -0.76 -9.65 0.41
N ALA A 67 -0.10 -8.93 -0.47
CA ALA A 67 0.16 -7.51 -0.32
C ALA A 67 0.23 -6.84 -1.69
N THR A 68 -0.06 -5.54 -1.70
CA THR A 68 0.11 -4.68 -2.86
C THR A 68 1.18 -3.64 -2.55
N CYS A 69 2.22 -3.57 -3.37
CA CYS A 69 3.21 -2.49 -3.35
C CYS A 69 2.89 -1.51 -4.46
N THR A 70 2.69 -0.24 -4.12
CA THR A 70 2.51 0.84 -5.10
C THR A 70 3.67 1.82 -4.97
N ARG A 71 4.35 2.07 -6.09
CA ARG A 71 5.41 3.07 -6.18
C ARG A 71 4.86 4.36 -6.77
N TYR A 72 5.27 5.48 -6.20
CA TYR A 72 5.07 6.81 -6.74
C TYR A 72 6.44 7.47 -6.95
N LEU A 73 6.60 8.17 -8.06
CA LEU A 73 7.76 9.01 -8.32
C LEU A 73 7.48 10.44 -7.89
N ILE A 74 8.47 11.10 -7.30
CA ILE A 74 8.41 12.51 -6.97
C ILE A 74 8.85 13.30 -8.20
N LYS A 75 8.00 14.22 -8.67
CA LYS A 75 8.33 15.15 -9.75
C LYS A 75 9.36 16.15 -9.22
N SER A 76 10.49 16.23 -9.92
CA SER A 76 11.53 17.23 -9.71
C SER A 76 11.11 18.59 -10.25
#